data_AF-A0A1Q6SPH8-F1
#
_entry.id   AF-A0A1Q6SPH8-F1
#
_cell.length_a   1.000
_cell.length_b   1.000
_cell.length_c   1.000
_cell.angle_alpha   90.00
_cell.angle_beta   90.00
_cell.angle_gamma   90.00
#
_symmetry.space_group_name_H-M   'P 1'
#
loop_
_entity.id
_entity.type
_entity.pdbx_description
1 polymer ?
#
loop_
_entity_poly.entity_id
_entity_poly.type
_entity_poly.pdbx_seq_one_letter_code
_entity_poly.pdbx_strand_id
1 'polypeptide(L)'
;MNVNNYVNKIVRKIKCSSARRKEIRKQLQMDIELRMQQGESLEQVMSQMGDIREIADSFNENISAVEKKKYTLKKILTIVAVVVVFLALIAIGIYRALPKSVAIEDSTYFDKQTVTEAVERAIILLDDEEYAKLQEDATQQMQSVLNQTTIDQARAQVTSDWGERQSIGTTYATEVIQNDEHYAIAQVTVSYENVNVVYTLTYDADMKLAGLYMR
;
A
#
# COMPACT_ATOMS: atom_id res chain seq x y z
N MET A 1 -36.84 -17.18 9.65
CA MET A 1 -36.22 -16.20 10.58
C MET A 1 -36.55 -16.66 12.00
N ASN A 2 -35.68 -16.48 13.01
CA ASN A 2 -35.95 -16.90 14.40
C ASN A 2 -36.17 -15.71 15.33
N VAL A 3 -36.72 -15.96 16.53
CA VAL A 3 -37.03 -14.93 17.56
C VAL A 3 -35.81 -14.05 17.83
N ASN A 4 -34.65 -14.66 18.08
CA ASN A 4 -33.41 -13.94 18.37
C ASN A 4 -32.98 -13.00 17.25
N ASN A 5 -33.06 -13.43 15.99
CA ASN A 5 -32.72 -12.61 14.84
C ASN A 5 -33.71 -11.45 14.67
N TYR A 6 -35.01 -11.72 14.80
CA TYR A 6 -36.07 -10.71 14.72
C TYR A 6 -35.92 -9.62 15.79
N VAL A 7 -35.82 -10.02 17.07
CA VAL A 7 -35.62 -9.08 18.18
C VAL A 7 -34.31 -8.31 18.02
N ASN A 8 -33.23 -8.96 17.57
CA ASN A 8 -31.96 -8.29 17.35
C ASN A 8 -32.03 -7.21 16.25
N LYS A 9 -32.84 -7.43 15.19
CA LYS A 9 -33.09 -6.41 14.16
C LYS A 9 -33.81 -5.19 14.72
N ILE A 10 -34.78 -5.37 15.62
CA ILE A 10 -35.51 -4.28 16.31
C ILE A 10 -34.55 -3.50 17.21
N VAL A 11 -33.91 -4.16 18.18
CA VAL A 11 -33.12 -3.47 19.22
C VAL A 11 -31.88 -2.76 18.67
N ARG A 12 -31.36 -3.17 17.50
CA ARG A 12 -30.25 -2.46 16.82
C ARG A 12 -30.64 -1.07 16.31
N LYS A 13 -31.93 -0.83 16.06
CA LYS A 13 -32.47 0.46 15.59
C LYS A 13 -32.84 1.41 16.75
N ILE A 14 -32.89 0.91 17.99
CA ILE A 14 -33.22 1.70 19.17
C ILE A 14 -31.98 2.49 19.66
N LYS A 15 -32.11 3.82 19.79
CA LYS A 15 -31.04 4.77 20.13
C LYS A 15 -30.84 4.92 21.65
N CYS A 16 -30.62 3.82 22.36
CA CYS A 16 -30.45 3.78 23.82
C CYS A 16 -29.07 3.26 24.28
N SER A 17 -28.83 3.33 25.59
CA SER A 17 -27.68 2.71 26.25
C SER A 17 -27.67 1.17 26.10
N SER A 18 -26.51 0.54 26.28
CA SER A 18 -26.37 -0.93 26.20
C SER A 18 -27.17 -1.67 27.26
N ALA A 19 -27.27 -1.11 28.48
CA ALA A 19 -28.06 -1.69 29.56
C ALA A 19 -29.56 -1.70 29.22
N ARG A 20 -30.11 -0.54 28.84
CA ARG A 20 -31.52 -0.40 28.42
C ARG A 20 -31.83 -1.26 27.19
N ARG A 21 -30.90 -1.37 26.24
CA ARG A 21 -31.03 -2.27 25.08
C ARG A 21 -31.13 -3.74 25.48
N LYS A 22 -30.37 -4.18 26.50
CA LYS A 22 -30.42 -5.57 27.00
C LYS A 22 -31.76 -5.86 27.67
N GLU A 23 -32.31 -4.90 28.39
CA GLU A 23 -33.63 -4.99 29.01
C GLU A 23 -34.75 -5.08 27.96
N ILE A 24 -34.79 -4.15 26.99
CA ILE A 24 -35.77 -4.17 25.90
C ILE A 24 -35.68 -5.48 25.11
N ARG A 25 -34.47 -5.98 24.85
CA ARG A 25 -34.27 -7.29 24.20
C ARG A 25 -34.94 -8.41 24.98
N LYS A 26 -34.73 -8.47 26.30
CA LYS A 26 -35.32 -9.50 27.17
C LYS A 26 -36.84 -9.39 27.19
N GLN A 27 -37.39 -8.18 27.29
CA GLN A 27 -38.83 -7.95 27.28
C GLN A 27 -39.48 -8.44 25.97
N LEU A 28 -38.92 -8.07 24.82
CA LEU A 28 -39.42 -8.51 23.52
C LEU A 28 -39.31 -10.03 23.33
N GLN A 29 -38.21 -10.65 23.80
CA GLN A 29 -38.06 -12.10 23.74
C GLN A 29 -39.12 -12.81 24.58
N MET A 30 -39.32 -12.38 25.84
CA MET A 30 -40.31 -12.99 26.74
C MET A 30 -41.75 -12.83 26.21
N ASP A 31 -42.10 -11.67 25.65
CA ASP A 31 -43.44 -11.46 25.07
C ASP A 31 -43.70 -12.37 23.87
N ILE A 32 -42.75 -12.47 22.94
CA ILE A 32 -42.86 -13.33 21.76
C ILE A 32 -42.92 -14.80 22.17
N GLU A 33 -42.05 -15.23 23.10
CA GLU A 33 -42.04 -16.61 23.60
C GLU A 33 -43.34 -16.98 24.29
N LEU A 34 -43.93 -16.07 25.06
CA LEU A 34 -45.22 -16.28 25.71
C LEU A 34 -46.37 -16.46 24.70
N ARG A 35 -46.43 -15.63 23.66
CA ARG A 35 -47.42 -15.77 22.57
C ARG A 35 -47.25 -17.07 21.79
N MET A 36 -46.00 -17.46 21.56
CA MET A 36 -45.71 -18.75 20.94
C MET A 36 -46.13 -19.94 21.81
N GLN A 37 -45.99 -19.84 23.14
CA GLN A 37 -46.52 -20.84 24.08
C GLN A 37 -48.05 -20.90 24.09
N GLN A 38 -48.71 -19.77 23.80
CA GLN A 38 -50.18 -19.67 23.65
C GLN A 38 -50.69 -20.22 22.30
N GLY A 39 -49.81 -20.72 21.45
CA GLY A 39 -50.14 -21.39 20.20
C GLY A 39 -50.01 -20.53 18.94
N GLU A 40 -49.53 -19.29 19.05
CA GLU A 40 -49.26 -18.44 17.89
C GLU A 40 -47.96 -18.87 17.17
N SER A 41 -47.96 -18.85 15.84
CA SER A 41 -46.72 -19.00 15.08
C SER A 41 -45.88 -17.72 15.14
N LEU A 42 -44.56 -17.84 15.02
CA LEU A 42 -43.67 -16.67 14.98
C LEU A 42 -44.04 -15.67 13.87
N GLU A 43 -44.53 -16.17 12.74
CA GLU A 43 -44.95 -15.35 11.60
C GLU A 43 -46.20 -14.53 11.93
N GLN A 44 -47.15 -15.12 12.66
CA GLN A 44 -48.33 -14.43 13.15
C GLN A 44 -47.95 -13.33 14.15
N VAL A 45 -47.08 -13.64 15.11
CA VAL A 45 -46.60 -12.66 16.10
C VAL A 45 -45.86 -11.51 15.42
N MET A 46 -44.98 -11.80 14.45
CA MET A 46 -44.29 -10.77 13.68
C MET A 46 -45.25 -9.90 12.86
N SER A 47 -46.28 -10.49 12.25
CA SER A 47 -47.28 -9.75 11.49
C SER A 47 -48.13 -8.83 12.37
N GLN A 48 -48.44 -9.26 13.59
CA GLN A 48 -49.19 -8.46 14.56
C GLN A 48 -48.35 -7.34 15.18
N MET A 49 -47.06 -7.58 15.43
CA MET A 49 -46.15 -6.59 16.01
C MET A 49 -45.86 -5.41 15.06
N GLY A 50 -46.07 -5.59 13.76
CA GLY A 50 -45.86 -4.54 12.75
C GLY A 50 -44.42 -4.45 12.24
N ASP A 51 -44.11 -3.35 11.54
CA ASP A 51 -42.79 -3.19 10.91
C ASP A 51 -41.68 -2.96 11.96
N ILE A 52 -40.51 -3.56 11.72
CA ILE A 52 -39.35 -3.49 12.60
C ILE A 52 -38.91 -2.04 12.88
N ARG A 53 -39.09 -1.13 11.91
CA ARG A 53 -38.76 0.29 12.07
C ARG A 53 -39.77 0.98 12.95
N GLU A 54 -41.06 0.76 12.72
CA GLU A 54 -42.15 1.34 13.52
C GLU A 54 -42.03 0.94 15.00
N ILE A 55 -41.76 -0.34 15.27
CA ILE A 55 -41.51 -0.82 16.63
C ILE A 55 -40.30 -0.11 17.24
N ALA A 56 -39.18 -0.02 16.51
CA ALA A 56 -38.00 0.65 17.03
C ALA A 56 -38.21 2.16 17.24
N ASP A 57 -39.03 2.79 16.43
CA ASP A 57 -39.33 4.22 16.50
C ASP A 57 -40.25 4.54 17.68
N SER A 58 -41.23 3.69 18.02
CA SER A 58 -42.02 3.85 19.25
C SER A 58 -41.17 3.75 20.52
N PHE A 59 -40.17 2.86 20.53
CA PHE A 59 -39.17 2.85 21.61
C PHE A 59 -38.30 4.11 21.58
N ASN A 60 -37.93 4.62 20.40
CA ASN A 60 -37.14 5.84 20.28
C ASN A 60 -37.89 7.07 20.78
N GLU A 61 -39.19 7.20 20.56
CA GLU A 61 -39.99 8.34 21.05
C GLU A 61 -39.90 8.48 22.57
N ASN A 62 -39.91 7.36 23.28
CA ASN A 62 -39.84 7.27 24.75
C ASN A 62 -38.41 7.38 25.33
N ILE A 63 -37.40 7.66 24.50
CA ILE A 63 -36.01 7.88 24.93
C ILE A 63 -35.72 9.38 24.97
N SER A 64 -35.18 9.84 26.12
CA SER A 64 -34.80 11.23 26.32
C SER A 64 -33.78 11.72 25.28
N ALA A 65 -33.84 13.02 24.95
CA ALA A 65 -32.88 13.64 24.03
C ALA A 65 -31.42 13.51 24.51
N VAL A 66 -31.19 13.55 25.83
CA VAL A 66 -29.87 13.38 26.45
C VAL A 66 -29.34 11.95 26.23
N GLU A 67 -30.18 10.93 26.42
CA GLU A 67 -29.78 9.54 26.18
C GLU A 67 -29.52 9.29 24.69
N LYS A 68 -30.38 9.80 23.80
CA LYS A 68 -30.16 9.75 22.34
C LYS A 68 -28.82 10.38 21.94
N LYS A 69 -28.49 11.56 22.47
CA LYS A 69 -27.24 12.28 22.19
C LYS A 69 -26.01 11.50 22.69
N LYS A 70 -26.07 10.90 23.88
CA LYS A 70 -25.00 10.04 24.40
C LYS A 70 -24.80 8.80 23.51
N TYR A 71 -25.88 8.18 23.06
CA TYR A 71 -25.82 7.05 22.13
C TYR A 71 -25.18 7.42 20.80
N THR A 72 -25.62 8.51 20.17
CA THR A 72 -25.06 8.94 18.87
C THR A 72 -23.60 9.31 19.00
N LEU A 73 -23.20 10.04 20.06
CA LEU A 73 -21.80 10.38 20.30
C LEU A 73 -20.94 9.13 20.48
N LYS A 74 -21.36 8.18 21.32
CA LYS A 74 -20.64 6.92 21.51
C LYS A 74 -20.53 6.11 20.21
N LYS A 75 -21.60 6.07 19.41
CA LYS A 75 -21.61 5.39 18.11
C LYS A 75 -20.62 6.04 17.13
N ILE A 76 -20.62 7.37 17.04
CA ILE A 76 -19.68 8.12 16.20
C ILE A 76 -18.25 7.87 16.66
N LEU A 77 -17.96 8.01 17.96
CA LEU A 77 -16.63 7.76 18.53
C LEU A 77 -16.15 6.33 18.23
N THR A 78 -17.04 5.33 18.33
CA THR A 78 -16.70 3.93 18.00
C THR A 78 -16.35 3.78 16.52
N ILE A 79 -17.14 4.37 15.61
CA ILE A 79 -16.88 4.32 14.17
C ILE A 79 -15.55 5.02 13.85
N VAL A 80 -15.33 6.21 14.40
CA VAL A 80 -14.08 6.97 14.22
C VAL A 80 -12.89 6.16 14.72
N ALA A 81 -12.98 5.53 15.90
CA ALA A 81 -11.92 4.68 16.42
C ALA A 81 -11.59 3.51 15.49
N VAL A 82 -12.60 2.81 14.94
CA VAL A 82 -12.39 1.72 13.98
C VAL A 82 -11.75 2.22 12.68
N VAL A 83 -12.20 3.36 12.16
CA VAL A 83 -11.62 3.98 10.96
C VAL A 83 -10.16 4.37 11.21
N VAL A 84 -9.83 4.95 12.35
CA VAL A 84 -8.44 5.32 12.71
C VAL A 84 -7.55 4.09 12.79
N VAL A 85 -8.03 2.99 13.41
CA VAL A 85 -7.27 1.73 13.45
C VAL A 85 -7.04 1.17 12.04
N PHE A 86 -8.05 1.21 11.17
CA PHE A 86 -7.91 0.75 9.79
C PHE A 86 -6.92 1.60 8.99
N LEU A 87 -6.99 2.93 9.12
CA LEU A 87 -6.02 3.85 8.51
C LEU A 87 -4.60 3.62 9.03
N ALA A 88 -4.43 3.33 10.32
CA ALA A 88 -3.13 3.01 10.90
C ALA A 88 -2.56 1.72 10.30
N LEU A 89 -3.37 0.68 10.12
CA LEU A 89 -2.95 -0.57 9.46
C LEU A 89 -2.54 -0.34 8.00
N ILE A 90 -3.30 0.48 7.26
CA ILE A 90 -2.92 0.87 5.89
C ILE A 90 -1.60 1.63 5.89
N ALA A 91 -1.44 2.61 6.78
CA ALA A 91 -0.21 3.40 6.90
C ALA A 91 1.00 2.52 7.23
N ILE A 92 0.85 1.53 8.12
CA ILE A 92 1.88 0.53 8.41
C ILE A 92 2.21 -0.30 7.16
N GLY A 93 1.20 -0.75 6.42
CA GLY A 93 1.39 -1.47 5.17
C GLY A 93 2.18 -0.65 4.14
N ILE A 94 1.80 0.60 3.92
CA ILE A 94 2.50 1.53 3.02
C ILE A 94 3.94 1.75 3.51
N TYR A 95 4.15 2.00 4.80
CA TYR A 95 5.48 2.22 5.37
C TYR A 95 6.41 1.02 5.16
N ARG A 96 5.89 -0.21 5.24
CA ARG A 96 6.70 -1.43 4.97
C ARG A 96 6.98 -1.64 3.48
N ALA A 97 6.10 -1.19 2.59
CA ALA A 97 6.27 -1.33 1.15
C ALA A 97 7.15 -0.24 0.53
N LEU A 98 7.39 0.88 1.24
CA LEU A 98 8.28 1.93 0.76
C LEU A 98 9.73 1.44 0.75
N PRO A 99 10.46 1.63 -0.36
CA PRO A 99 11.88 1.31 -0.40
C PRO A 99 12.62 2.19 0.61
N LYS A 100 13.54 1.58 1.35
CA LYS A 100 14.40 2.31 2.28
C LYS A 100 15.68 2.68 1.56
N SER A 101 16.19 3.89 1.80
CA SER A 101 17.49 4.30 1.28
C SER A 101 18.49 4.46 2.42
N VAL A 102 19.72 4.05 2.16
CA VAL A 102 20.89 4.26 3.01
C VAL A 102 21.93 5.01 2.17
N ALA A 103 22.65 5.94 2.80
CA ALA A 103 23.79 6.57 2.16
C ALA A 103 24.81 5.48 1.79
N ILE A 104 25.39 5.53 0.60
CA ILE A 104 26.29 4.45 0.16
C ILE A 104 27.53 4.36 1.06
N GLU A 105 27.92 5.47 1.68
CA GLU A 105 29.01 5.56 2.66
C GLU A 105 28.73 4.77 3.95
N ASP A 106 27.46 4.59 4.29
CA ASP A 106 27.01 3.86 5.48
C ASP A 106 26.57 2.42 5.14
N SER A 107 26.72 2.01 3.88
CA SER A 107 26.32 0.68 3.41
C SER A 107 27.25 -0.40 3.98
N THR A 108 26.65 -1.53 4.33
CA THR A 108 27.39 -2.76 4.68
C THR A 108 27.48 -3.75 3.52
N TYR A 109 26.73 -3.50 2.44
CA TYR A 109 26.65 -4.36 1.25
C TYR A 109 27.48 -3.82 0.09
N PHE A 110 27.60 -2.50 0.00
CA PHE A 110 28.25 -1.83 -1.13
C PHE A 110 29.41 -0.97 -0.67
N ASP A 111 30.54 -1.12 -1.35
CA ASP A 111 31.65 -0.19 -1.26
C ASP A 111 31.49 0.92 -2.32
N LYS A 112 31.56 2.17 -1.88
CA LYS A 112 31.36 3.35 -2.76
C LYS A 112 32.37 3.40 -3.91
N GLN A 113 33.63 3.06 -3.65
CA GLN A 113 34.67 3.09 -4.67
C GLN A 113 34.39 2.01 -5.72
N THR A 114 34.08 0.80 -5.29
CA THR A 114 33.74 -0.33 -6.16
C THR A 114 32.54 -0.02 -7.06
N VAL A 115 31.47 0.58 -6.51
CA VAL A 115 30.31 1.03 -7.31
C VAL A 115 30.71 2.10 -8.33
N THR A 116 31.54 3.06 -7.93
CA THR A 116 32.02 4.14 -8.81
C THR A 116 32.84 3.58 -9.98
N GLU A 117 33.77 2.67 -9.71
CA GLU A 117 34.60 2.02 -10.73
C GLU A 117 33.75 1.14 -11.67
N ALA A 118 32.73 0.45 -11.14
CA ALA A 118 31.81 -0.35 -11.94
C ALA A 118 30.97 0.52 -12.89
N VAL A 119 30.51 1.68 -12.42
CA VAL A 119 29.77 2.66 -13.22
C VAL A 119 30.63 3.21 -14.35
N GLU A 120 31.84 3.65 -14.04
CA GLU A 120 32.78 4.16 -15.03
C GLU A 120 33.10 3.11 -16.09
N ARG A 121 33.39 1.88 -15.67
CA ARG A 121 33.62 0.75 -16.58
C ARG A 121 32.42 0.47 -17.47
N ALA A 122 31.20 0.48 -16.91
CA ALA A 122 29.99 0.22 -17.70
C ALA A 122 29.79 1.30 -18.79
N ILE A 123 30.03 2.58 -18.47
CA ILE A 123 29.95 3.68 -19.45
C ILE A 123 31.01 3.51 -20.54
N ILE A 124 32.24 3.15 -20.18
CA ILE A 124 33.31 2.88 -21.16
C ILE A 124 32.91 1.75 -22.11
N LEU A 125 32.41 0.62 -21.57
CA LEU A 125 31.98 -0.49 -22.41
C LEU A 125 30.76 -0.16 -23.28
N LEU A 126 29.87 0.72 -22.82
CA LEU A 126 28.73 1.20 -23.61
C LEU A 126 29.19 2.08 -24.78
N ASP A 127 30.21 2.92 -24.57
CA ASP A 127 30.76 3.79 -25.61
C ASP A 127 31.63 2.99 -26.62
N ASP A 128 32.33 1.96 -26.15
CA ASP A 128 33.14 1.06 -26.98
C ASP A 128 32.28 -0.04 -27.69
N GLU A 129 30.96 -0.05 -27.47
CA GLU A 129 30.02 -1.06 -27.99
C GLU A 129 30.35 -2.51 -27.58
N GLU A 130 31.04 -2.68 -26.45
CA GLU A 130 31.52 -3.95 -25.90
C GLU A 130 30.44 -4.67 -25.08
N TYR A 131 29.28 -4.91 -25.71
CA TYR A 131 28.08 -5.44 -25.04
C TYR A 131 28.27 -6.83 -24.42
N ALA A 132 29.11 -7.68 -25.02
CA ALA A 132 29.38 -9.02 -24.47
C ALA A 132 29.98 -8.93 -23.05
N LYS A 133 30.91 -8.00 -22.83
CA LYS A 133 31.52 -7.77 -21.51
C LYS A 133 30.50 -7.20 -20.51
N LEU A 134 29.63 -6.29 -20.96
CA LEU A 134 28.53 -5.78 -20.13
C LEU A 134 27.57 -6.90 -19.71
N GLN A 135 27.27 -7.84 -20.60
CA GLN A 135 26.38 -8.97 -20.33
C GLN A 135 26.97 -9.95 -19.30
N GLU A 136 28.29 -10.19 -19.34
CA GLU A 136 29.00 -11.03 -18.35
C GLU A 136 28.88 -10.48 -16.93
N ASP A 137 28.88 -9.15 -16.80
CA ASP A 137 28.74 -8.42 -15.53
C ASP A 137 27.32 -7.95 -15.24
N ALA A 138 26.32 -8.49 -15.96
CA ALA A 138 24.92 -8.18 -15.76
C ALA A 138 24.12 -9.35 -15.19
N THR A 139 23.00 -9.01 -14.56
CA THR A 139 21.98 -9.99 -14.17
C THR A 139 21.42 -10.71 -15.40
N GLN A 140 20.92 -11.93 -15.22
CA GLN A 140 20.34 -12.72 -16.31
C GLN A 140 19.23 -11.97 -17.08
N GLN A 141 18.46 -11.14 -16.37
CA GLN A 141 17.39 -10.33 -16.97
C GLN A 141 17.96 -9.24 -17.88
N MET A 142 19.01 -8.55 -17.41
CA MET A 142 19.65 -7.46 -18.14
C MET A 142 20.42 -7.92 -19.38
N GLN A 143 20.94 -9.15 -19.41
CA GLN A 143 21.70 -9.66 -20.55
C GLN A 143 20.97 -9.51 -21.89
N SER A 144 19.66 -9.73 -21.91
CA SER A 144 18.84 -9.64 -23.14
C SER A 144 18.69 -8.22 -23.70
N VAL A 145 18.81 -7.18 -22.86
CA VAL A 145 18.59 -5.77 -23.24
C VAL A 145 19.88 -4.98 -23.41
N LEU A 146 21.02 -5.54 -22.99
CA LEU A 146 22.36 -4.96 -23.20
C LEU A 146 22.87 -5.37 -24.58
N ASN A 147 22.28 -4.81 -25.64
CA ASN A 147 22.67 -5.05 -27.03
C ASN A 147 22.53 -3.74 -27.83
N GLN A 148 23.17 -3.69 -28.99
CA GLN A 148 23.20 -2.51 -29.86
C GLN A 148 21.81 -1.94 -30.15
N THR A 149 20.87 -2.79 -30.59
CA THR A 149 19.52 -2.33 -30.96
C THR A 149 18.80 -1.64 -29.81
N THR A 150 18.84 -2.21 -28.61
CA THR A 150 18.16 -1.64 -27.44
C THR A 150 18.87 -0.39 -26.92
N ILE A 151 20.21 -0.38 -26.91
CA ILE A 151 20.99 0.77 -26.45
C ILE A 151 20.84 1.95 -27.43
N ASP A 152 20.87 1.72 -28.74
CA ASP A 152 20.65 2.75 -29.76
C ASP A 152 19.24 3.37 -29.64
N GLN A 153 18.22 2.53 -29.42
CA GLN A 153 16.86 3.00 -29.19
C GLN A 153 16.77 3.87 -27.94
N ALA A 154 17.46 3.49 -26.86
CA ALA A 154 17.50 4.26 -25.62
C ALA A 154 18.27 5.58 -25.80
N ARG A 155 19.41 5.56 -26.50
CA ARG A 155 20.18 6.78 -26.84
C ARG A 155 19.35 7.77 -27.66
N ALA A 156 18.61 7.27 -28.64
CA ALA A 156 17.74 8.07 -29.51
C ALA A 156 16.57 8.74 -28.76
N GLN A 157 16.20 8.26 -27.56
CA GLN A 157 15.21 8.97 -26.72
C GLN A 157 15.77 10.29 -26.15
N VAL A 158 17.09 10.41 -26.00
CA VAL A 158 17.75 11.64 -25.57
C VAL A 158 18.00 12.54 -26.77
N THR A 159 18.77 12.03 -27.74
CA THR A 159 19.04 12.66 -29.05
C THR A 159 19.69 11.63 -29.96
N SER A 160 19.58 11.81 -31.28
CA SER A 160 20.12 10.87 -32.27
C SER A 160 21.64 10.94 -32.42
N ASP A 161 22.26 12.04 -31.99
CA ASP A 161 23.70 12.28 -32.13
C ASP A 161 24.27 12.81 -30.82
N TRP A 162 25.11 12.00 -30.17
CA TRP A 162 25.76 12.34 -28.91
C TRP A 162 27.18 12.88 -29.14
N GLY A 163 27.83 12.49 -30.23
CA GLY A 163 29.27 12.68 -30.46
C GLY A 163 30.14 11.90 -29.47
N GLU A 164 31.42 12.25 -29.40
CA GLU A 164 32.38 11.56 -28.52
C GLU A 164 32.22 11.95 -27.04
N ARG A 165 32.48 11.00 -26.14
CA ARG A 165 32.48 11.27 -24.69
C ARG A 165 33.62 12.22 -24.33
N GLN A 166 33.29 13.33 -23.68
CA GLN A 166 34.24 14.34 -23.22
C GLN A 166 34.68 14.11 -21.77
N SER A 167 33.74 13.76 -20.87
CA SER A 167 34.06 13.51 -19.47
C SER A 167 32.98 12.71 -18.74
N ILE A 168 33.39 12.02 -17.67
CA ILE A 168 32.51 11.38 -16.70
C ILE A 168 32.55 12.22 -15.42
N GLY A 169 31.38 12.66 -14.96
CA GLY A 169 31.25 13.47 -13.76
C GLY A 169 31.38 12.66 -12.47
N THR A 170 31.00 13.27 -11.35
CA THR A 170 30.98 12.60 -10.05
C THR A 170 29.82 11.61 -9.96
N THR A 171 30.11 10.39 -9.54
CA THR A 171 29.10 9.36 -9.25
C THR A 171 28.47 9.59 -7.88
N TYR A 172 27.14 9.71 -7.84
CA TYR A 172 26.35 9.74 -6.62
C TYR A 172 25.63 8.41 -6.48
N ALA A 173 25.97 7.64 -5.44
CA ALA A 173 25.36 6.34 -5.19
C ALA A 173 24.57 6.34 -3.87
N THR A 174 23.53 5.52 -3.83
CA THR A 174 22.75 5.22 -2.62
C THR A 174 22.40 3.74 -2.63
N GLU A 175 22.40 3.14 -1.45
CA GLU A 175 21.82 1.82 -1.28
C GLU A 175 20.30 1.95 -1.17
N VAL A 176 19.56 1.14 -1.90
CA VAL A 176 18.12 1.00 -1.84
C VAL A 176 17.77 -0.43 -1.42
N ILE A 177 16.96 -0.54 -0.37
CA ILE A 177 16.48 -1.81 0.17
C ILE A 177 15.01 -1.96 -0.22
N GLN A 178 14.71 -3.00 -0.99
CA GLN A 178 13.37 -3.35 -1.44
C GLN A 178 13.13 -4.84 -1.20
N ASN A 179 12.07 -5.20 -0.47
CA ASN A 179 11.75 -6.60 -0.15
C ASN A 179 12.92 -7.37 0.48
N ASP A 180 13.70 -6.70 1.33
CA ASP A 180 14.93 -7.23 1.95
C ASP A 180 16.08 -7.55 0.97
N GLU A 181 15.96 -7.15 -0.30
CA GLU A 181 17.05 -7.16 -1.29
C GLU A 181 17.73 -5.78 -1.32
N HIS A 182 19.05 -5.80 -1.50
CA HIS A 182 19.91 -4.63 -1.47
C HIS A 182 20.38 -4.29 -2.89
N TYR A 183 20.23 -3.03 -3.26
CA TYR A 183 20.64 -2.51 -4.57
C TYR A 183 21.46 -1.24 -4.41
N ALA A 184 22.55 -1.10 -5.16
CA ALA A 184 23.24 0.18 -5.31
C ALA A 184 22.67 0.90 -6.53
N ILE A 185 22.07 2.07 -6.32
CA ILE A 185 21.63 2.95 -7.41
C ILE A 185 22.63 4.10 -7.51
N ALA A 186 23.33 4.16 -8.63
CA ALA A 186 24.31 5.20 -8.95
C ALA A 186 23.81 6.10 -10.07
N GLN A 187 23.97 7.41 -9.88
CA GLN A 187 23.73 8.42 -10.90
C GLN A 187 25.01 9.17 -11.23
N VAL A 188 25.28 9.34 -12.52
CA VAL A 188 26.42 10.10 -13.00
C VAL A 188 26.04 10.87 -14.26
N THR A 189 26.48 12.13 -14.33
CA THR A 189 26.36 12.93 -15.54
C THR A 189 27.58 12.70 -16.40
N VAL A 190 27.38 12.33 -17.65
CA VAL A 190 28.42 12.13 -18.67
C VAL A 190 28.24 13.20 -19.74
N SER A 191 29.29 13.94 -20.01
CA SER A 191 29.30 14.94 -21.09
C SER A 191 29.81 14.29 -22.36
N TYR A 192 29.03 14.38 -23.41
CA TYR A 192 29.42 14.11 -24.79
C TYR A 192 29.50 15.43 -25.57
N GLU A 193 30.02 15.41 -26.79
CA GLU A 193 30.17 16.62 -27.62
C GLU A 193 28.85 17.37 -27.83
N ASN A 194 27.77 16.63 -28.08
CA ASN A 194 26.49 17.20 -28.50
C ASN A 194 25.42 17.19 -27.39
N VAL A 195 25.67 16.49 -26.27
CA VAL A 195 24.68 16.33 -25.20
C VAL A 195 25.32 15.97 -23.85
N ASN A 196 24.66 16.36 -22.75
CA ASN A 196 24.95 15.83 -21.41
C ASN A 196 23.88 14.80 -21.04
N VAL A 197 24.31 13.62 -20.63
CA VAL A 197 23.43 12.49 -20.31
C VAL A 197 23.57 12.12 -18.85
N VAL A 198 22.44 12.00 -18.16
CA VAL A 198 22.41 11.45 -16.80
C VAL A 198 22.15 9.96 -16.89
N TYR A 199 23.18 9.18 -16.58
CA TYR A 199 23.06 7.74 -16.42
C TYR A 199 22.57 7.41 -15.02
N THR A 200 21.64 6.47 -14.93
CA THR A 200 21.28 5.78 -13.69
C THR A 200 21.56 4.29 -13.87
N LEU A 201 22.49 3.76 -13.08
CA LEU A 201 22.85 2.34 -13.09
C LEU A 201 22.47 1.72 -11.75
N THR A 202 21.90 0.54 -11.80
CA THR A 202 21.52 -0.23 -10.61
C THR A 202 22.33 -1.51 -10.58
N TYR A 203 22.97 -1.80 -9.45
CA TYR A 203 23.69 -3.04 -9.19
C TYR A 203 23.00 -3.82 -8.08
N ASP A 204 22.93 -5.15 -8.22
CA ASP A 204 22.51 -6.04 -7.14
C ASP A 204 23.65 -6.28 -6.13
N ALA A 205 23.37 -7.01 -5.05
CA ALA A 205 24.32 -7.32 -3.99
C ALA A 205 25.57 -8.10 -4.46
N ASP A 206 25.51 -8.77 -5.61
CA ASP A 206 26.63 -9.48 -6.23
C ASP A 206 27.43 -8.58 -7.20
N MET A 207 27.16 -7.26 -7.18
CA MET A 207 27.74 -6.26 -8.08
C MET A 207 27.45 -6.53 -9.56
N LYS A 208 26.33 -7.20 -9.87
CA LYS A 208 25.86 -7.39 -11.24
C LYS A 208 24.92 -6.26 -11.66
N LEU A 209 25.09 -5.78 -12.88
CA LEU A 209 24.26 -4.73 -13.46
C LEU A 209 22.81 -5.25 -13.61
N ALA A 210 21.91 -4.66 -12.82
CA ALA A 210 20.50 -5.00 -12.73
C ALA A 210 19.59 -3.97 -13.41
N GLY A 211 20.10 -2.77 -13.70
CA GLY A 211 19.34 -1.74 -14.40
C GLY A 211 20.22 -0.68 -15.03
N LEU A 212 19.78 -0.14 -16.18
CA LEU A 212 20.41 0.95 -16.91
C LEU A 212 19.34 1.90 -17.44
N TYR A 213 19.49 3.18 -17.17
CA TYR A 213 18.61 4.24 -17.68
C TYR A 213 19.42 5.47 -18.06
N MET A 214 19.00 6.16 -19.13
CA MET A 214 19.67 7.34 -19.71
C MET A 214 18.61 8.42 -19.96
N ARG A 215 18.94 9.67 -19.64
CA ARG A 215 18.09 10.84 -19.93
C ARG A 215 18.91 12.11 -20.14
#